data_AF-A0A381STF5-F1
#
_entry.id   AF-A0A381STF5-F1
#
_cell.length_a   1.000
_cell.length_b   1.000
_cell.length_c   1.000
_cell.angle_alpha   90.00
_cell.angle_beta   90.00
_cell.angle_gamma   90.00
#
_symmetry.space_group_name_H-M   'P 1'
#
loop_
_entity.id
_entity.type
_entity.pdbx_description
1 polymer ?
#
loop_
_entity_poly.entity_id
_entity_poly.type
_entity_poly.pdbx_seq_one_letter_code
_entity_poly.pdbx_strand_id
1 'polypeptide(L)' 'MKYEEIDIEERGWSREDLFDLTGGRTVPQIVIDGQPVGGYDELLKLDHEGKLNG' A
#
# COMPACT_ATOMS: atom_id res chain seq x y z
N MET A 1 13.71 7.30 5.51
CA MET A 1 12.65 6.27 5.52
C MET A 1 13.17 4.98 4.93
N LYS A 2 12.82 3.84 5.50
CA LYS A 2 13.02 2.53 4.89
C LYS A 2 11.67 2.05 4.35
N TYR A 3 11.67 1.46 3.18
CA TYR A 3 10.50 0.76 2.63
C TYR A 3 10.93 -0.66 2.25
N GLU A 4 9.98 -1.58 2.24
CA GLU A 4 10.12 -2.91 1.67
C GLU A 4 9.20 -2.99 0.46
N GLU A 5 9.72 -3.48 -0.65
CA GLU A 5 8.91 -3.78 -1.83
C GLU A 5 8.46 -5.23 -1.75
N ILE A 6 7.16 -5.45 -1.87
CA ILE A 6 6.55 -6.77 -1.86
C ILE A 6 5.98 -7.02 -3.25
N ASP A 7 6.63 -7.92 -4.00
CA ASP A 7 6.08 -8.45 -5.24
C ASP A 7 5.05 -9.56 -4.92
N ILE A 8 3.79 -9.31 -5.29
CA ILE A 8 2.69 -10.25 -5.03
C ILE A 8 2.78 -11.50 -5.91
N GLU A 9 3.39 -11.39 -7.10
CA GLU A 9 3.54 -12.50 -8.03
C GLU A 9 4.61 -13.46 -7.53
N GLU A 10 5.74 -12.93 -7.04
CA GLU A 10 6.80 -13.74 -6.43
C GLU A 10 6.31 -14.45 -5.15
N ARG A 11 5.41 -13.83 -4.39
CA ARG A 11 4.77 -14.44 -3.21
C ARG A 11 3.63 -15.39 -3.53
N GLY A 12 3.21 -15.49 -4.80
CA GLY A 12 2.07 -16.30 -5.22
C GLY A 12 0.73 -15.79 -4.69
N TRP A 13 0.64 -14.51 -4.35
CA TRP A 13 -0.59 -13.86 -3.87
C TRP A 13 -1.51 -13.51 -5.04
N SER A 14 -2.79 -13.81 -4.85
CA SER A 14 -3.85 -13.39 -5.76
C SER A 14 -4.26 -11.93 -5.53
N ARG A 15 -5.09 -11.41 -6.42
CA ARG A 15 -5.73 -10.10 -6.23
C ARG A 15 -6.74 -10.09 -5.09
N GLU A 16 -7.23 -11.26 -4.68
CA GLU A 16 -8.09 -11.41 -3.51
C GLU A 16 -7.28 -11.34 -2.22
N ASP A 17 -6.12 -12.01 -2.16
CA ASP A 17 -5.19 -11.89 -1.02
C ASP A 17 -4.73 -10.43 -0.82
N LEU A 18 -4.43 -9.73 -1.91
CA LEU A 18 -4.11 -8.30 -1.86
C LEU A 18 -5.26 -7.48 -1.28
N PHE A 19 -6.50 -7.77 -1.70
CA PHE A 19 -7.68 -7.08 -1.21
C PHE A 19 -7.96 -7.36 0.27
N ASP A 20 -7.78 -8.60 0.72
CA ASP A 20 -7.95 -8.96 2.12
C ASP A 20 -6.92 -8.27 3.03
N LEU A 21 -5.72 -8.03 2.52
CA LEU A 21 -4.65 -7.33 3.22
C LEU A 21 -4.80 -5.80 3.21
N THR A 22 -5.21 -5.21 2.08
CA THR A 22 -5.12 -3.75 1.88
C THR A 22 -6.44 -3.05 1.58
N GLY A 23 -7.50 -3.81 1.28
CA GLY A 23 -8.77 -3.28 0.78
C GLY A 23 -8.76 -2.89 -0.70
N GLY A 24 -7.63 -3.02 -1.40
CA GLY A 24 -7.49 -2.71 -2.82
C GLY A 24 -7.15 -3.93 -3.66
N ARG A 25 -7.63 -3.96 -4.92
CA ARG A 25 -7.37 -5.07 -5.86
C ARG A 25 -6.25 -4.79 -6.84
N THR A 26 -5.78 -3.55 -6.94
CA THR A 26 -4.82 -3.12 -7.96
C THR A 26 -3.51 -2.73 -7.31
N VAL A 27 -2.39 -3.09 -7.93
CA VAL A 27 -1.07 -2.57 -7.52
C VAL A 27 -0.85 -1.17 -8.11
N PRO A 28 -0.10 -0.28 -7.43
CA PRO A 28 0.46 -0.49 -6.08
C PRO A 28 -0.60 -0.39 -4.97
N GLN A 29 -0.34 -1.07 -3.86
CA GLN A 29 -1.01 -0.86 -2.58
C GLN A 29 0.05 -0.54 -1.54
N ILE A 30 -0.20 0.48 -0.71
CA ILE A 30 0.77 1.06 0.20
C ILE A 30 0.28 0.85 1.62
N VAL A 31 1.20 0.42 2.48
CA VAL A 31 0.96 0.17 3.90
C VAL A 31 2.00 0.96 4.67
N ILE A 32 1.53 1.80 5.60
CA ILE A 32 2.39 2.65 6.46
C ILE A 32 2.10 2.27 7.91
N ASP A 33 3.14 1.94 8.67
CA ASP A 33 3.03 1.51 10.07
C ASP A 33 2.01 0.37 10.28
N GLY A 34 1.96 -0.57 9.31
CA GLY A 34 1.04 -1.69 9.31
C GLY A 34 -0.41 -1.35 8.95
N GLN A 35 -0.71 -0.08 8.63
CA GLN A 35 -2.03 0.37 8.19
C GLN A 35 -2.07 0.53 6.67
N PRO A 36 -2.97 -0.17 5.96
CA PRO A 36 -3.21 0.08 4.54
C PRO A 36 -3.73 1.49 4.34
N VAL A 37 -3.04 2.28 3.51
CA VAL A 37 -3.46 3.65 3.18
C VAL A 37 -4.15 3.74 1.83
N GLY A 38 -3.95 2.74 0.96
CA GLY A 38 -4.56 2.67 -0.37
C GLY A 38 -3.53 2.60 -1.47
N GLY A 39 -3.88 3.12 -2.64
CA GLY A 39 -2.99 3.18 -3.79
C GLY A 39 -2.12 4.43 -3.80
N TYR A 40 -1.53 4.70 -4.96
CA TYR A 40 -0.67 5.87 -5.16
C TYR A 40 -1.40 7.20 -4.94
N ASP A 41 -2.66 7.31 -5.38
CA ASP A 41 -3.45 8.54 -5.24
C ASP A 41 -3.72 8.87 -3.76
N GLU A 42 -4.04 7.86 -2.94
CA GLU A 42 -4.20 8.04 -1.50
C GLU A 42 -2.89 8.46 -0.81
N LEU A 43 -1.75 7.88 -1.22
CA LEU A 43 -0.44 8.31 -0.72
C LEU A 43 -0.18 9.79 -1.02
N LEU A 44 -0.35 10.20 -2.29
CA LEU A 44 -0.15 11.60 -2.68
C LEU A 44 -1.06 12.55 -1.90
N LYS A 45 -2.32 12.16 -1.67
CA LYS A 45 -3.24 12.95 -0.87
C LYS A 45 -2.74 13.11 0.57
N LEU A 46 -2.25 12.04 1.20
CA LEU A 46 -1.69 12.10 2.54
C LEU A 46 -0.43 12.99 2.61
N ASP A 47 0.42 12.94 1.58
CA ASP A 47 1.60 13.80 1.46
C ASP A 47 1.20 15.28 1.39
N HIS A 48 0.27 15.60 0.49
CA HIS A 48 -0.26 16.95 0.32
C HIS A 48 -0.94 17.49 1.58
N GLU A 49 -1.55 16.62 2.39
CA GLU A 49 -2.17 16.98 3.67
C GLU A 49 -1.13 17.12 4.81
N GLY A 50 0.16 16.88 4.54
CA GLY A 50 1.22 16.91 5.55
C GLY A 50 1.04 15.81 6.61
N LYS A 51 0.40 14.70 6.23
CA LYS A 51 0.12 13.55 7.11
C LYS A 51 1.14 12.43 6.97
N LEU A 52 2.00 12.49 5.96
CA LEU A 52 3.19 11.66 5.86
C LEU A 52 4.34 12.32 6.63
N ASN A 53 4.26 12.26 7.96
CA ASN A 53 5.36 12.70 8.81
C ASN A 53 6.03 11.46 9.39
N GLY A 54 7.26 11.18 8.97
CA GLY A 54 8.14 10.15 9.55
C GLY A 54 9.48 10.73 9.95
#